data_AF-A0A954R1U3-F1
#
_entry.id   AF-A0A954R1U3-F1
#
_cell.length_a   1.000
_cell.length_b   1.000
_cell.length_c   1.000
_cell.angle_alpha   90.00
_cell.angle_beta   90.00
_cell.angle_gamma   90.00
#
_symmetry.space_group_name_H-M   'P 1'
#
loop_
_entity.id
_entity.type
_entity.pdbx_description
1 polymer ?
#
loop_
_entity_poly.entity_id
_entity_poly.type
_entity_poly.pdbx_seq_one_letter_code
_entity_poly.pdbx_strand_id
1 'polypeptide(L)'
;MIAYVLRRLLHSAATMLVAVALIFVAMRALPGNPFLAQFGQHPDAEQLEALREQYGWNDPIHRQLGSFFWQLVTRGDLGRSISDPTERISDALRRRIPATIELTLAAVLIAVPVGIGAGVLAAVRHNRWPDYVCMLAALLG
;
A
#
# COMPACT_ATOMS: atom_id res chain seq x y z
N MET A 1 -8.15 25.25 10.49
CA MET A 1 -8.04 24.56 9.19
C MET A 1 -6.60 24.10 8.91
N ILE A 2 -5.62 24.99 8.77
CA ILE A 2 -4.21 24.61 8.49
C ILE A 2 -3.63 23.66 9.55
N ALA A 3 -3.75 23.99 10.85
CA ALA A 3 -3.28 23.12 11.92
C ALA A 3 -3.94 21.73 11.93
N TYR A 4 -5.22 21.64 11.52
CA TYR A 4 -5.93 20.37 11.38
C TYR A 4 -5.38 19.54 10.21
N VAL A 5 -5.19 20.15 9.04
CA VAL A 5 -4.59 19.50 7.87
C VAL A 5 -3.19 19.00 8.20
N LEU A 6 -2.36 19.83 8.85
CA LEU A 6 -1.01 19.44 9.25
C LEU A 6 -1.01 18.25 10.21
N ARG A 7 -1.88 18.29 11.24
CA ARG A 7 -2.02 17.18 12.19
C ARG A 7 -2.46 15.89 11.50
N ARG A 8 -3.34 15.99 10.51
CA ARG A 8 -3.82 14.83 9.74
C ARG A 8 -2.74 14.27 8.82
N LEU A 9 -1.99 15.12 8.12
CA LEU A 9 -0.83 14.70 7.33
C LEU A 9 0.23 14.02 8.18
N LEU A 10 0.50 14.53 9.39
CA LEU A 10 1.40 13.89 10.34
C LEU A 10 0.92 12.50 10.77
N HIS A 11 -0.39 12.33 11.05
CA HIS A 11 -0.94 10.99 11.36
C HIS A 11 -0.84 10.04 10.17
N SER A 12 -1.14 10.51 8.95
CA SER A 12 -0.99 9.71 7.72
C SER A 12 0.47 9.32 7.48
N ALA A 13 1.42 10.23 7.69
CA ALA A 13 2.84 9.94 7.56
C ALA A 13 3.31 8.93 8.62
N ALA A 14 2.87 9.09 9.88
CA ALA A 14 3.22 8.16 10.96
C ALA A 14 2.66 6.76 10.71
N THR A 15 1.40 6.64 10.29
CA THR A 15 0.78 5.36 9.94
C THR A 15 1.48 4.69 8.76
N MET A 16 1.83 5.46 7.72
CA MET A 16 2.60 4.96 6.59
C MET A 16 3.98 4.47 7.00
N LEU A 17 4.68 5.20 7.89
CA LEU A 17 5.99 4.80 8.40
C LEU A 17 5.92 3.48 9.17
N VAL A 18 4.91 3.33 10.04
CA VAL A 18 4.66 2.06 10.75
C VAL A 18 4.37 0.93 9.76
N ALA A 19 3.52 1.18 8.75
CA ALA A 19 3.20 0.19 7.73
C ALA A 19 4.44 -0.25 6.93
N VAL A 20 5.28 0.69 6.50
CA VAL A 20 6.54 0.37 5.80
C VAL A 20 7.46 -0.45 6.69
N ALA A 21 7.64 -0.06 7.95
CA ALA A 21 8.47 -0.81 8.89
C ALA A 21 7.93 -2.25 9.10
N LEU A 22 6.62 -2.41 9.24
CA LEU A 22 5.98 -3.72 9.35
C LEU A 22 6.19 -4.58 8.10
N ILE A 23 6.05 -4.00 6.91
CA ILE A 23 6.29 -4.70 5.64
C ILE A 23 7.76 -5.13 5.54
N PHE A 24 8.72 -4.28 5.93
CA PHE A 24 10.14 -4.62 5.95
C PHE A 24 10.42 -5.81 6.89
N VAL A 25 9.88 -5.77 8.10
CA VAL A 25 10.02 -6.88 9.07
C VAL A 25 9.38 -8.15 8.53
N ALA A 26 8.15 -8.05 7.99
CA ALA A 26 7.45 -9.18 7.40
C ALA A 26 8.28 -9.81 6.26
N MET A 27 8.72 -9.01 5.29
CA MET A 27 9.54 -9.46 4.16
C MET A 27 10.84 -10.15 4.60
N ARG A 28 11.43 -9.73 5.72
CA ARG A 28 12.65 -10.34 6.27
C ARG A 28 12.39 -11.58 7.11
N ALA A 29 11.20 -11.67 7.71
CA ALA A 29 10.74 -12.81 8.50
C ALA A 29 10.13 -13.93 7.66
N LEU A 30 9.70 -13.65 6.42
CA LEU A 30 9.17 -14.67 5.52
C LEU A 30 10.22 -15.78 5.27
N PRO A 31 9.91 -17.06 5.55
CA PRO A 31 10.78 -18.19 5.24
C PRO A 31 10.71 -18.46 3.74
N GLY A 32 11.50 -17.70 2.99
CA GLY A 32 11.55 -17.72 1.54
C GLY A 32 12.30 -16.48 1.12
N ASN A 33 13.59 -16.63 0.81
CA ASN A 33 14.39 -15.50 0.38
C ASN A 33 13.72 -14.93 -0.90
N PRO A 34 13.22 -13.68 -0.88
CA PRO A 34 12.42 -13.14 -1.98
C PRO A 34 13.21 -13.07 -3.29
N PHE A 35 14.54 -13.04 -3.19
CA PHE A 35 15.45 -13.12 -4.34
C PHE A 35 15.46 -14.50 -4.99
N LEU A 36 15.12 -15.59 -4.28
CA LEU A 36 15.02 -16.94 -4.87
C LEU A 36 13.84 -17.07 -5.82
N ALA A 37 12.75 -16.34 -5.57
CA ALA A 37 11.59 -16.32 -6.46
C ALA A 37 11.95 -15.83 -7.87
N GLN A 38 13.05 -15.07 -8.00
CA GLN A 38 13.53 -14.54 -9.27
C GLN A 38 14.37 -15.55 -10.08
N PHE A 39 15.13 -16.44 -9.41
CA PHE A 39 16.07 -17.36 -10.07
C PHE A 39 15.49 -18.77 -10.33
N GLY A 40 14.25 -19.04 -9.93
CA GLY A 40 13.63 -20.35 -10.13
C GLY A 40 14.34 -21.46 -9.34
N GLN A 41 14.40 -22.68 -9.90
CA GLN A 41 14.85 -23.89 -9.19
C GLN A 41 16.37 -23.99 -8.96
N HIS A 42 17.20 -23.15 -9.60
CA HIS A 42 18.66 -23.16 -9.44
C HIS A 42 19.23 -21.73 -9.36
N PRO A 43 19.27 -21.14 -8.16
CA PRO A 43 19.90 -19.83 -7.95
C PRO A 43 21.40 -19.97 -8.06
N ASP A 44 22.02 -19.15 -8.91
CA ASP A 44 23.47 -18.97 -8.92
C ASP A 44 23.86 -18.22 -7.64
N ALA A 45 24.65 -18.86 -6.77
CA ALA A 45 24.89 -18.39 -5.40
C ALA A 45 25.56 -17.00 -5.38
N GLU A 46 26.45 -16.74 -6.34
CA GLU A 46 27.11 -15.44 -6.49
C GLU A 46 26.12 -14.32 -6.86
N GLN A 47 25.17 -14.59 -7.75
CA GLN A 47 24.16 -13.61 -8.16
C GLN A 47 23.20 -13.28 -7.01
N LEU A 48 22.91 -14.29 -6.16
CA LEU A 48 22.08 -14.12 -4.98
C LEU A 48 22.74 -13.23 -3.92
N GLU A 49 24.05 -13.42 -3.69
CA GLU A 49 24.81 -12.59 -2.76
C GLU A 49 24.97 -11.16 -3.27
N ALA A 50 25.25 -10.99 -4.57
CA ALA A 50 25.30 -9.67 -5.20
C ALA A 50 23.97 -8.91 -5.06
N LEU A 51 22.83 -9.59 -5.21
CA LEU A 51 21.51 -8.98 -4.99
C LEU A 51 21.29 -8.61 -3.52
N ARG A 52 21.63 -9.50 -2.59
CA ARG A 52 21.50 -9.22 -1.14
C ARG A 52 22.32 -7.99 -0.74
N GLU A 53 23.53 -7.86 -1.29
CA GLU A 53 24.39 -6.71 -1.04
C GLU A 53 23.83 -5.43 -1.69
N GLN A 54 23.36 -5.51 -2.93
CA GLN A 54 22.74 -4.38 -3.64
C GLN A 54 21.51 -3.82 -2.91
N TYR A 55 20.68 -4.67 -2.32
CA TYR A 55 19.49 -4.26 -1.55
C TYR A 55 19.78 -3.93 -0.08
N GLY A 56 21.05 -3.97 0.36
CA GLY A 56 21.42 -3.76 1.76
C GLY A 56 20.78 -4.79 2.70
N TRP A 57 20.50 -5.99 2.20
CA TRP A 57 19.82 -7.05 2.94
C TRP A 57 20.71 -7.65 4.05
N ASN A 58 22.02 -7.49 3.93
CA ASN A 58 23.00 -7.87 4.95
C ASN A 58 23.13 -6.83 6.08
N ASP A 59 22.64 -5.61 5.87
CA ASP A 59 22.73 -4.55 6.87
C ASP A 59 21.69 -4.70 7.99
N PRO A 60 21.92 -4.11 9.18
CA PRO A 60 20.89 -3.98 10.20
C PRO A 60 19.63 -3.28 9.64
N ILE A 61 18.44 -3.71 10.07
CA ILE A 61 17.16 -3.24 9.50
C ILE A 61 16.99 -1.72 9.60
N HIS A 62 17.53 -1.11 10.65
CA HIS A 62 17.48 0.35 10.85
C HIS A 62 18.33 1.11 9.82
N ARG A 63 19.45 0.53 9.36
CA ARG A 63 20.27 1.14 8.29
C ARG A 63 19.57 1.03 6.94
N GLN A 64 19.02 -0.14 6.63
CA GLN A 64 18.27 -0.37 5.40
C GLN A 64 17.03 0.52 5.30
N LEU A 65 16.28 0.66 6.40
CA LEU A 65 15.13 1.56 6.46
C LEU A 65 15.55 3.04 6.37
N GLY A 66 16.65 3.41 7.05
CA GLY A 66 17.21 4.75 6.99
C GLY A 66 17.67 5.14 5.59
N SER A 67 18.37 4.24 4.87
CA SER A 67 18.81 4.48 3.51
C SER A 67 17.64 4.58 2.54
N PHE A 68 16.61 3.75 2.70
CA PHE A 68 15.36 3.84 1.92
C PHE A 68 14.70 5.22 2.08
N PHE A 69 14.46 5.67 3.33
CA PHE A 69 13.86 6.98 3.55
C PHE A 69 14.74 8.12 3.07
N TRP A 70 16.06 8.00 3.21
CA TRP A 70 16.99 9.00 2.71
C TRP A 70 16.89 9.14 1.18
N GLN A 71 16.91 8.04 0.45
CA GLN A 71 16.76 8.03 -1.02
C GLN A 71 15.39 8.55 -1.46
N LEU A 72 14.33 8.20 -0.72
CA LEU A 72 12.98 8.67 -0.99
C LEU A 72 12.85 10.19 -0.81
N VAL A 73 13.38 10.75 0.28
CA VAL A 73 13.26 12.19 0.57
C VAL A 73 14.19 13.02 -0.30
N THR A 74 15.41 12.54 -0.58
CA THR A 74 16.41 13.32 -1.33
C THR A 74 16.26 13.23 -2.84
N ARG A 75 15.84 12.06 -3.35
CA ARG A 75 15.79 11.78 -4.80
C ARG A 75 14.39 11.43 -5.29
N GLY A 76 13.42 11.26 -4.40
CA GLY A 76 12.11 10.72 -4.77
C GLY A 76 12.20 9.29 -5.28
N ASP A 77 13.27 8.55 -4.94
CA ASP A 77 13.49 7.20 -5.46
C ASP A 77 12.87 6.17 -4.52
N LEU A 78 11.88 5.44 -5.03
CA LEU A 78 11.22 4.34 -4.34
C LEU A 78 12.02 3.03 -4.44
N GLY A 79 13.07 3.00 -5.27
CA GLY A 79 13.84 1.82 -5.57
C GLY A 79 13.33 1.05 -6.78
N ARG A 80 13.88 -0.16 -6.94
CA ARG A 80 13.57 -1.11 -8.02
C ARG A 80 12.75 -2.28 -7.47
N SER A 81 12.01 -2.92 -8.36
CA SER A 81 11.23 -4.10 -8.00
C SER A 81 12.16 -5.25 -7.60
N ILE A 82 11.85 -5.92 -6.48
CA ILE A 82 12.58 -7.11 -6.03
C ILE A 82 12.35 -8.28 -7.00
N SER A 83 11.18 -8.33 -7.65
CA SER A 83 10.84 -9.37 -8.62
C SER A 83 11.37 -9.07 -10.03
N ASP A 84 11.52 -7.78 -10.38
CA ASP A 84 12.12 -7.33 -11.63
C ASP A 84 13.11 -6.18 -11.37
N PRO A 85 14.41 -6.49 -11.19
CA PRO A 85 15.43 -5.47 -10.90
C PRO A 85 15.58 -4.41 -11.99
N THR A 86 15.11 -4.66 -13.21
CA THR A 86 15.19 -3.67 -14.30
C THR A 86 14.12 -2.59 -14.17
N GLU A 87 13.02 -2.88 -13.50
CA GLU A 87 11.85 -2.01 -13.36
C GLU A 87 11.97 -1.09 -12.13
N ARG A 88 11.84 0.22 -12.34
CA ARG A 88 11.70 1.20 -11.24
C ARG A 88 10.27 1.16 -10.71
N ILE A 89 10.12 1.18 -9.39
CA ILE A 89 8.80 1.15 -8.73
C ILE A 89 7.95 2.37 -9.14
N SER A 90 8.58 3.52 -9.37
CA SER A 90 7.91 4.73 -9.88
C SER A 90 7.21 4.50 -11.22
N ASP A 91 7.81 3.73 -12.12
CA ASP A 91 7.28 3.49 -13.46
C ASP A 91 6.15 2.47 -13.41
N ALA A 92 6.31 1.44 -12.57
CA ALA A 92 5.25 0.49 -12.27
C ALA A 92 4.01 1.19 -11.68
N LEU A 93 4.20 2.12 -10.74
CA LEU A 93 3.13 2.93 -10.17
C LEU A 93 2.45 3.79 -11.24
N ARG A 94 3.22 4.49 -12.07
CA ARG A 94 2.68 5.33 -13.14
C ARG A 94 1.80 4.56 -14.13
N ARG A 95 2.13 3.30 -14.40
CA ARG A 95 1.30 2.43 -15.25
C ARG A 95 0.00 1.99 -14.58
N ARG A 96 0.02 1.78 -13.25
CA ARG A 96 -1.14 1.23 -12.51
C ARG A 96 -2.09 2.29 -11.97
N ILE A 97 -1.58 3.48 -11.63
CA ILE A 97 -2.37 4.58 -11.07
C ILE A 97 -3.59 4.93 -11.93
N PRO A 98 -3.50 5.08 -13.27
CA PRO A 98 -4.65 5.42 -14.10
C PRO A 98 -5.78 4.39 -13.97
N ALA A 99 -5.46 3.10 -14.02
CA ALA A 99 -6.45 2.03 -13.87
C ALA A 99 -7.11 2.06 -12.48
N THR A 100 -6.36 2.31 -11.41
CA THR A 100 -6.93 2.46 -10.07
C THR A 100 -7.86 3.67 -9.98
N ILE A 101 -7.51 4.79 -10.63
CA ILE A 101 -8.34 6.00 -10.66
C ILE A 101 -9.63 5.71 -11.42
N GLU A 102 -9.57 5.07 -12.58
CA GLU A 102 -10.76 4.69 -13.36
C GLU A 102 -11.69 3.77 -12.55
N LEU A 103 -11.14 2.73 -11.92
CA LEU A 103 -11.91 1.82 -11.06
C LEU A 103 -12.52 2.55 -9.87
N THR A 104 -11.76 3.42 -9.22
CA THR A 104 -12.25 4.19 -8.06
C THR A 104 -13.36 5.16 -8.47
N LEU A 105 -13.21 5.85 -9.60
CA LEU A 105 -14.22 6.76 -10.13
C LEU A 105 -15.51 6.01 -10.49
N ALA A 106 -15.39 4.86 -11.17
CA ALA A 106 -16.55 4.02 -11.50
C ALA A 106 -17.25 3.53 -10.23
N ALA A 107 -16.49 3.07 -9.23
CA ALA A 107 -17.04 2.64 -7.94
C ALA A 107 -17.76 3.79 -7.22
N VAL A 108 -17.16 4.98 -7.16
CA VAL A 108 -17.77 6.17 -6.52
C VAL A 108 -19.04 6.60 -7.24
N LEU A 109 -19.05 6.59 -8.57
CA LEU A 109 -20.22 6.95 -9.38
C LEU A 109 -21.43 6.05 -9.10
N ILE A 110 -21.20 4.78 -8.74
CA ILE A 110 -22.26 3.84 -8.39
C ILE A 110 -22.59 3.93 -6.89
N ALA A 111 -21.56 3.92 -6.04
CA ALA A 111 -21.71 3.86 -4.59
C ALA A 111 -22.35 5.12 -4.01
N VAL A 112 -22.05 6.31 -4.55
CA VAL A 112 -22.60 7.57 -4.02
C VAL A 112 -24.12 7.67 -4.22
N PRO A 113 -24.69 7.49 -5.43
CA PRO A 113 -26.14 7.51 -5.61
C PRO A 113 -26.85 6.41 -4.84
N VAL A 114 -26.31 5.19 -4.83
CA VAL A 114 -26.90 4.05 -4.11
C VAL A 114 -26.86 4.29 -2.60
N GLY A 115 -25.72 4.73 -2.07
CA GLY A 115 -25.54 5.02 -0.65
C GLY A 115 -26.41 6.17 -0.17
N ILE A 116 -26.49 7.26 -0.94
CA ILE A 116 -27.40 8.38 -0.64
C ILE A 116 -28.86 7.91 -0.71
N GLY A 117 -29.25 7.17 -1.75
CA GLY A 117 -30.62 6.66 -1.90
C GLY A 117 -31.04 5.74 -0.77
N ALA A 118 -30.17 4.79 -0.40
CA ALA A 118 -30.38 3.90 0.74
C ALA A 118 -30.45 4.68 2.07
N GLY A 119 -29.56 5.65 2.29
CA GLY A 119 -29.56 6.49 3.47
C GLY A 119 -30.82 7.35 3.60
N VAL A 120 -31.30 7.93 2.50
CA VAL A 120 -32.56 8.69 2.46
C VAL A 120 -33.75 7.77 2.73
N LEU A 121 -33.79 6.57 2.14
CA LEU A 121 -34.88 5.62 2.36
C LEU A 121 -34.94 5.16 3.83
N ALA A 122 -33.80 4.88 4.44
CA ALA A 122 -33.70 4.54 5.86
C ALA A 122 -34.19 5.70 6.75
N ALA A 123 -33.81 6.94 6.42
CA ALA A 123 -34.23 8.13 7.16
C ALA A 123 -35.75 8.41 7.05
N VAL A 124 -36.34 8.28 5.85
CA VAL A 124 -37.78 8.51 5.64
C VAL A 124 -38.62 7.39 6.25
N ARG A 125 -38.14 6.14 6.20
CA ARG A 125 -38.81 4.97 6.78
C ARG A 125 -38.15 4.55 8.10
N HIS A 126 -37.84 5.53 8.92
CA HIS A 126 -37.18 5.30 10.20
C HIS A 126 -37.94 4.30 11.07
N ASN A 127 -37.20 3.41 11.74
CA ASN A 127 -37.72 2.38 12.63
C ASN A 127 -38.68 1.38 11.93
N ARG A 128 -38.53 1.21 10.62
CA ARG A 128 -39.23 0.19 9.81
C ARG A 128 -38.21 -0.75 9.16
N TRP A 129 -38.71 -1.83 8.56
CA TRP A 129 -37.87 -2.88 7.96
C TRP A 129 -36.75 -2.36 7.01
N PRO A 130 -36.93 -1.31 6.18
CA PRO A 130 -35.86 -0.84 5.29
C PRO A 130 -34.70 -0.20 6.06
N ASP A 131 -34.97 0.45 7.19
CA ASP A 131 -33.98 1.06 8.07
C ASP A 131 -33.08 -0.02 8.68
N TYR A 132 -33.67 -1.07 9.25
CA TYR A 132 -32.92 -2.20 9.82
C TYR A 132 -32.06 -2.93 8.77
N VAL A 133 -32.57 -3.10 7.55
CA VAL A 133 -31.80 -3.74 6.46
C VAL A 133 -30.63 -2.86 6.04
N CYS A 134 -30.83 -1.55 5.87
CA CYS A 134 -29.75 -0.62 5.54
C CYS A 134 -28.69 -0.54 6.66
N MET A 135 -29.11 -0.52 7.92
CA MET A 135 -28.20 -0.49 9.08
C MET A 135 -27.39 -1.78 9.19
N LEU A 136 -28.03 -2.95 9.00
CA LEU A 136 -27.33 -4.24 9.00
C LEU A 136 -26.33 -4.33 7.85
N ALA A 137 -26.72 -3.92 6.64
CA ALA A 137 -25.83 -3.88 5.49
C ALA A 137 -24.62 -2.97 5.74
N ALA A 138 -24.83 -1.77 6.29
CA ALA A 138 -23.75 -0.84 6.62
C ALA A 138 -22.79 -1.35 7.72
N LEU A 139 -23.28 -2.18 8.65
CA LEU A 139 -22.44 -2.82 9.67
C LEU A 139 -21.58 -3.96 9.10
N LEU A 140 -22.08 -4.66 8.08
CA LEU A 140 -21.36 -5.76 7.44
C LEU A 140 -20.31 -5.27 6.44
N GLY A 141 -20.50 -4.08 5.87
CA GLY A 141 -19.58 -3.44 4.92
C GLY A 141 -20.23 -3.16 3.59
#